data_AF-A0AAU7WBR5-F1
#
_entry.id   AF-A0AAU7WBR5-F1
#
_cell.length_a   1.000
_cell.length_b   1.000
_cell.length_c   1.000
_cell.angle_alpha   90.00
_cell.angle_beta   90.00
_cell.angle_gamma   90.00
#
_symmetry.space_group_name_H-M   'P 1'
#
loop_
_entity.id
_entity.type
_entity.pdbx_description
1 polymer ?
#
loop_
_entity_poly.entity_id
_entity_poly.type
_entity_poly.pdbx_seq_one_letter_code
_entity_poly.pdbx_strand_id
1 'polypeptide(L)'
;MSTATPSGHQPGTSAAEHLSPSFPARAPWGTANKLRAWQAEALEQYLETLPRDFLAAATPGAGKTTFALRIAAELRARRIVDRITVVAPTDHLKRQWADAAARAGIRLDPGFRNAHGRSARHYHGVAVTYAQVAMRPALHRELTLSGRTLVILDEVHHGGDTLSWGDAIREAFEPAEKRLSLTGTPFRSDTAPIPFVHYEPDAQGVRVSKTDYNYGYGRALADGVVRPVLFMVYAGHMRWRTKAGDEMEARLGEDNTKDITSSAWRTALEPSGEWIPAVLQAADRRLTEVRHGIPDAGGLVLATDQTVARAYAEILERLCGEKVTVVLSDDKEASERIEEFSAGTCRWMVAVRMVSEGVDVPRLAVGVYATSSATPLFFAQAIGRFVRARRRGETASVFLPNVPVLMALAGELERERDHALDRRSGDGDEDPGLEDGLLEAANREEKASDEAGEFTWQAVASDATFDRVVYDGTDFGTFAEPGSDEELDFIGLPGILEPEQVAELLRHRQARQARRASERRRETTEHESAAEPVALYRTLKEQRSLLNSLVGLWARHTGEPHSQVHAELRRVCGGPPVAQATVTQLQSRIELLRKRLASR
;
A
#
# COMPACT_ATOMS: atom_id res chain seq x y z
N MET A 1 -41.79 -40.62 -4.74
CA MET A 1 -41.20 -40.32 -6.06
C MET A 1 -40.41 -39.03 -5.92
N SER A 2 -39.08 -39.16 -5.78
CA SER A 2 -38.15 -38.05 -5.61
C SER A 2 -37.66 -37.63 -7.00
N THR A 3 -37.97 -36.42 -7.43
CA THR A 3 -37.49 -35.84 -8.69
C THR A 3 -36.08 -35.32 -8.49
N ALA A 4 -35.11 -36.03 -9.08
CA ALA A 4 -33.72 -35.60 -9.14
C ALA A 4 -33.56 -34.40 -10.08
N THR A 5 -32.91 -33.34 -9.60
CA THR A 5 -32.48 -32.18 -10.38
C THR A 5 -31.35 -32.59 -11.34
N PRO A 6 -31.41 -32.30 -12.64
CA PRO A 6 -30.35 -32.67 -13.57
C PRO A 6 -29.18 -31.70 -13.43
N SER A 7 -28.05 -32.18 -12.88
CA SER A 7 -26.75 -31.48 -12.98
C SER A 7 -26.23 -31.55 -14.41
N GLY A 8 -26.73 -30.66 -15.27
CA GLY A 8 -26.39 -30.60 -16.69
C GLY A 8 -24.95 -30.16 -16.92
N HIS A 9 -24.05 -31.11 -17.18
CA HIS A 9 -22.73 -30.83 -17.74
C HIS A 9 -22.90 -30.44 -19.21
N GLN A 10 -22.52 -29.21 -19.60
CA GLN A 10 -22.48 -28.81 -21.00
C GLN A 10 -21.11 -29.18 -21.63
N PRO A 11 -21.06 -29.80 -22.82
CA PRO A 11 -19.80 -30.11 -23.49
C PRO A 11 -19.02 -28.82 -23.81
N GLY A 12 -17.84 -28.66 -23.19
CA GLY A 12 -16.93 -27.52 -23.43
C GLY A 12 -16.57 -26.70 -22.19
N THR A 13 -17.28 -26.86 -21.07
CA THR A 13 -16.98 -26.14 -19.81
C THR A 13 -16.05 -26.90 -18.87
N SER A 14 -15.85 -28.21 -19.10
CA SER A 14 -15.09 -29.11 -18.21
C SER A 14 -13.65 -28.66 -18.00
N ALA A 15 -12.95 -28.17 -19.02
CA ALA A 15 -11.57 -27.69 -18.89
C ALA A 15 -11.46 -26.47 -17.95
N ALA A 16 -12.45 -25.59 -17.94
CA ALA A 16 -12.50 -24.45 -17.02
C ALA A 16 -12.90 -24.83 -15.59
N GLU A 17 -13.58 -25.97 -15.40
CA GLU A 17 -13.95 -26.52 -14.08
C GLU A 17 -12.75 -27.12 -13.34
N HIS A 18 -11.68 -27.47 -14.08
CA HIS A 18 -10.45 -28.05 -13.53
C HIS A 18 -9.34 -27.02 -13.26
N LEU A 19 -9.64 -25.72 -13.31
CA LEU A 19 -8.67 -24.67 -12.94
C LEU A 19 -8.50 -24.61 -11.42
N SER A 20 -7.24 -24.74 -10.95
CA SER A 20 -6.92 -24.55 -9.52
C SER A 20 -7.33 -23.14 -9.04
N PRO A 21 -7.98 -23.03 -7.86
CA PRO A 21 -8.38 -21.74 -7.29
C PRO A 21 -7.21 -20.85 -6.83
N SER A 22 -5.99 -21.39 -6.75
CA SER A 22 -4.76 -20.65 -6.46
C SER A 22 -3.68 -20.95 -7.52
N PHE A 23 -3.05 -19.88 -8.02
CA PHE A 23 -1.75 -19.92 -8.70
C PHE A 23 -0.75 -19.11 -7.85
N PRO A 24 0.49 -19.58 -7.62
CA PRO A 24 1.17 -20.71 -8.25
C PRO A 24 1.34 -21.97 -7.35
N ALA A 25 1.23 -23.13 -8.01
CA ALA A 25 1.70 -24.47 -7.67
C ALA A 25 2.08 -24.80 -6.20
N ARG A 26 1.09 -25.04 -5.35
CA ARG A 26 1.10 -26.05 -4.24
C ARG A 26 -0.18 -25.91 -3.40
N ALA A 27 -1.34 -26.19 -4.00
CA ALA A 27 -2.51 -26.54 -3.20
C ALA A 27 -2.30 -27.98 -2.67
N PRO A 28 -2.46 -28.25 -1.36
CA PRO A 28 -2.39 -29.60 -0.83
C PRO A 28 -3.45 -30.46 -1.51
N TRP A 29 -3.07 -31.71 -1.80
CA TRP A 29 -3.87 -32.69 -2.54
C TRP A 29 -5.31 -32.77 -2.02
N GLY A 30 -6.29 -32.55 -2.91
CA GLY A 30 -7.70 -32.91 -2.68
C GLY A 30 -8.78 -31.88 -3.01
N THR A 31 -8.47 -30.58 -3.15
CA THR A 31 -9.49 -29.51 -3.31
C THR A 31 -9.36 -28.65 -4.57
N ALA A 32 -8.41 -28.94 -5.45
CA ALA A 32 -8.04 -28.11 -6.62
C ALA A 32 -9.06 -28.05 -7.78
N ASN A 33 -10.28 -28.59 -7.63
CA ASN A 33 -11.28 -28.72 -8.69
C ASN A 33 -12.58 -27.91 -8.45
N LYS A 34 -12.61 -26.98 -7.50
CA LYS A 34 -13.80 -26.16 -7.22
C LYS A 34 -13.45 -24.68 -7.13
N LEU A 35 -14.33 -23.84 -7.70
CA LEU A 35 -14.31 -22.39 -7.50
C LEU A 35 -14.35 -22.06 -6.00
N ARG A 36 -13.69 -20.97 -5.62
CA ARG A 36 -13.85 -20.39 -4.27
C ARG A 36 -15.29 -19.89 -4.10
N ALA A 37 -15.78 -19.82 -2.87
CA ALA A 37 -17.15 -19.39 -2.56
C ALA A 37 -17.49 -18.06 -3.25
N TRP A 38 -16.64 -17.05 -3.10
CA TRP A 38 -16.85 -15.75 -3.75
C TRP A 38 -16.89 -15.83 -5.28
N GLN A 39 -16.09 -16.70 -5.90
CA GLN A 39 -16.05 -16.86 -7.36
C GLN A 39 -17.34 -17.52 -7.85
N ALA A 40 -17.90 -18.46 -7.09
CA ALA A 40 -19.17 -19.12 -7.39
C ALA A 40 -20.34 -18.14 -7.23
N GLU A 41 -20.40 -17.40 -6.13
CA GLU A 41 -21.42 -16.38 -5.86
C GLU A 41 -21.40 -15.27 -6.94
N ALA A 42 -20.23 -14.71 -7.23
CA ALA A 42 -20.10 -13.69 -8.28
C ALA A 42 -20.49 -14.22 -9.66
N LEU A 43 -20.18 -15.48 -9.95
CA LEU A 43 -20.54 -16.12 -11.21
C LEU A 43 -22.06 -16.32 -11.30
N GLU A 44 -22.70 -16.78 -10.23
CA GLU A 44 -24.15 -16.92 -10.15
C GLU A 44 -24.84 -15.58 -10.41
N GLN A 45 -24.45 -14.53 -9.68
CA GLN A 45 -24.99 -13.17 -9.88
C GLN A 45 -24.80 -12.67 -11.32
N TYR A 46 -23.62 -12.88 -11.91
CA TYR A 46 -23.35 -12.50 -13.30
C TYR A 46 -24.26 -13.26 -14.28
N LEU A 47 -24.46 -14.56 -14.08
CA LEU A 47 -25.23 -15.41 -15.00
C LEU A 47 -26.74 -15.25 -14.88
N GLU A 48 -27.24 -14.75 -13.74
CA GLU A 48 -28.65 -14.40 -13.56
C GLU A 48 -29.07 -13.21 -14.42
N THR A 49 -28.23 -12.17 -14.46
CA THR A 49 -28.57 -10.89 -15.10
C THR A 49 -27.90 -10.70 -16.45
N LEU A 50 -26.82 -11.45 -16.74
CA LEU A 50 -25.99 -11.36 -17.94
C LEU A 50 -25.74 -9.90 -18.36
N PRO A 51 -25.24 -9.04 -17.47
CA PRO A 51 -25.15 -7.62 -17.76
C PRO A 51 -24.13 -7.37 -18.88
N ARG A 52 -24.26 -6.23 -19.55
CA ARG A 52 -23.28 -5.82 -20.57
C ARG A 52 -21.95 -5.47 -19.93
N ASP A 53 -22.02 -4.70 -18.84
CA ASP A 53 -20.89 -4.21 -18.06
C ASP A 53 -20.94 -4.86 -16.68
N PHE A 54 -19.81 -5.40 -16.20
CA PHE A 54 -19.70 -5.96 -14.86
C PHE A 54 -18.34 -5.64 -14.25
N LEU A 55 -18.34 -4.95 -13.12
CA LEU A 55 -17.16 -4.64 -12.33
C LEU A 55 -17.06 -5.56 -11.12
N ALA A 56 -16.07 -6.44 -11.14
CA ALA A 56 -15.71 -7.26 -9.99
C ALA A 56 -14.46 -6.67 -9.31
N ALA A 57 -14.64 -6.18 -8.09
CA ALA A 57 -13.54 -5.83 -7.21
C ALA A 57 -13.24 -7.03 -6.31
N ALA A 58 -12.00 -7.51 -6.34
CA ALA A 58 -11.59 -8.60 -5.47
C ALA A 58 -10.13 -8.42 -5.03
N THR A 59 -9.88 -8.63 -3.74
CA THR A 59 -8.57 -8.38 -3.14
C THR A 59 -7.43 -9.07 -3.92
N PRO A 60 -6.22 -8.48 -3.99
CA PRO A 60 -5.07 -9.08 -4.65
C PRO A 60 -4.83 -10.53 -4.22
N GLY A 61 -4.67 -11.44 -5.19
CA GLY A 61 -4.51 -12.89 -4.89
C GLY A 61 -5.82 -13.67 -4.66
N ALA A 62 -6.99 -13.02 -4.72
CA ALA A 62 -8.29 -13.68 -4.58
C ALA A 62 -8.63 -14.66 -5.72
N GLY A 63 -7.92 -14.59 -6.86
CA GLY A 63 -8.13 -15.48 -8.01
C GLY A 63 -9.06 -14.89 -9.08
N LYS A 64 -8.94 -13.59 -9.38
CA LYS A 64 -9.75 -12.87 -10.39
C LYS A 64 -9.68 -13.51 -11.79
N THR A 65 -8.50 -13.97 -12.19
CA THR A 65 -8.26 -14.62 -13.48
C THR A 65 -9.12 -15.87 -13.65
N THR A 66 -9.22 -16.73 -12.63
CA THR A 66 -10.05 -17.94 -12.67
C THR A 66 -11.53 -17.61 -12.81
N PHE A 67 -12.01 -16.62 -12.05
CA PHE A 67 -13.38 -16.11 -12.17
C PHE A 67 -13.70 -15.61 -13.58
N ALA A 68 -12.84 -14.76 -14.15
CA ALA A 68 -13.04 -14.19 -15.48
C ALA A 68 -13.01 -15.24 -16.60
N LEU A 69 -12.08 -16.19 -16.52
CA LEU A 69 -12.01 -17.30 -17.49
C LEU A 69 -13.22 -18.23 -17.37
N ARG A 70 -13.80 -18.39 -16.17
CA ARG A 70 -15.05 -19.14 -16.00
C ARG A 70 -16.24 -18.45 -16.65
N ILE A 71 -16.38 -17.12 -16.48
CA ILE A 71 -17.37 -16.33 -17.22
C ILE A 71 -17.16 -16.49 -18.73
N ALA A 72 -15.93 -16.36 -19.20
CA ALA A 72 -15.61 -16.47 -20.62
C ALA A 72 -15.97 -17.85 -21.20
N ALA A 73 -15.70 -18.93 -20.46
CA ALA A 73 -16.08 -20.28 -20.84
C ALA A 73 -17.60 -20.46 -20.92
N GLU A 74 -18.34 -19.96 -19.92
CA GLU A 74 -19.79 -20.06 -19.86
C GLU A 74 -20.49 -19.26 -20.98
N LEU A 75 -20.04 -18.02 -21.22
CA LEU A 75 -20.56 -17.20 -22.32
C LEU A 75 -20.31 -17.81 -23.69
N ARG A 76 -19.15 -18.48 -23.89
CA ARG A 76 -18.85 -19.22 -25.13
C ARG A 76 -19.71 -20.48 -25.28
N ALA A 77 -19.89 -21.24 -24.20
CA ALA A 77 -20.74 -22.44 -24.21
C ALA A 77 -22.20 -22.09 -24.56
N ARG A 78 -22.72 -20.99 -24.00
CA ARG A 78 -24.03 -20.41 -24.33
C ARG A 78 -24.10 -19.74 -25.70
N ARG A 79 -22.97 -19.66 -26.42
CA ARG A 79 -22.82 -18.95 -27.71
C ARG A 79 -23.25 -17.48 -27.64
N ILE A 80 -23.09 -16.82 -26.49
CA ILE A 80 -23.32 -15.38 -26.35
C ILE A 80 -22.16 -14.62 -27.00
N VAL A 81 -20.93 -15.06 -26.73
CA VAL A 81 -19.70 -14.51 -27.32
C VAL A 81 -18.97 -15.59 -28.11
N ASP A 82 -18.26 -15.19 -29.15
CA ASP A 82 -17.38 -16.06 -29.95
C ASP A 82 -15.91 -15.63 -29.90
N ARG A 83 -15.63 -14.40 -29.44
CA ARG A 83 -14.28 -13.85 -29.28
C ARG A 83 -14.01 -13.32 -27.88
N ILE A 84 -12.74 -13.36 -27.48
CA ILE A 84 -12.28 -12.86 -26.18
C ILE A 84 -11.07 -11.95 -26.38
N THR A 85 -11.16 -10.71 -25.89
CA THR A 85 -10.03 -9.79 -25.80
C THR A 85 -9.70 -9.57 -24.34
N VAL A 86 -8.48 -9.93 -23.91
CA VAL A 86 -7.97 -9.59 -22.58
C VAL A 86 -7.05 -8.39 -22.70
N VAL A 87 -7.29 -7.36 -21.89
CA VAL A 87 -6.43 -6.18 -21.76
C VAL A 87 -5.78 -6.22 -20.38
N ALA A 88 -4.45 -6.27 -20.35
CA ALA A 88 -3.66 -6.29 -19.11
C ALA A 88 -2.70 -5.09 -19.07
N PRO A 89 -2.17 -4.68 -17.90
CA PRO A 89 -1.26 -3.54 -17.84
C PRO A 89 0.10 -3.81 -18.49
N THR A 90 0.63 -5.03 -18.35
CA THR A 90 2.00 -5.36 -18.78
C THR A 90 2.08 -6.52 -19.78
N ASP A 91 3.17 -6.56 -20.54
CA ASP A 91 3.48 -7.65 -21.47
C ASP A 91 3.70 -9.00 -20.77
N HIS A 92 4.13 -8.99 -19.51
CA HIS A 92 4.25 -10.20 -18.71
C HIS A 92 2.87 -10.73 -18.31
N LEU A 93 1.97 -9.87 -17.83
CA LEU A 93 0.61 -10.25 -17.44
C LEU A 93 -0.21 -10.79 -18.60
N LYS A 94 -0.13 -10.20 -19.80
CA LYS A 94 -0.89 -10.72 -20.96
C LYS A 94 -0.47 -12.15 -21.33
N ARG A 95 0.81 -12.53 -21.14
CA ARG A 95 1.29 -13.90 -21.34
C ARG A 95 0.74 -14.84 -20.27
N GLN A 96 0.80 -14.44 -19.00
CA GLN A 96 0.20 -15.22 -17.91
C GLN A 96 -1.31 -15.46 -18.13
N TRP A 97 -2.03 -14.45 -18.60
CA TRP A 97 -3.43 -14.57 -18.99
C TRP A 97 -3.65 -15.57 -20.12
N ALA A 98 -2.82 -15.54 -21.17
CA ALA A 98 -2.91 -16.50 -22.27
C ALA A 98 -2.62 -17.94 -21.80
N ASP A 99 -1.63 -18.15 -20.92
CA ASP A 99 -1.30 -19.46 -20.36
C ASP A 99 -2.44 -19.98 -19.45
N ALA A 100 -3.03 -19.11 -18.64
CA ALA A 100 -4.19 -19.45 -17.81
C ALA A 100 -5.42 -19.79 -18.66
N ALA A 101 -5.68 -19.00 -19.70
CA ALA A 101 -6.74 -19.24 -20.66
C ALA A 101 -6.55 -20.57 -21.39
N ALA A 102 -5.32 -20.90 -21.79
CA ALA A 102 -5.02 -22.15 -22.49
C ALA A 102 -5.37 -23.38 -21.63
N ARG A 103 -5.06 -23.34 -20.32
CA ARG A 103 -5.48 -24.38 -19.35
C ARG A 103 -7.01 -24.49 -19.24
N ALA A 104 -7.72 -23.39 -19.42
CA ALA A 104 -9.18 -23.34 -19.45
C ALA A 104 -9.81 -23.77 -20.80
N GLY A 105 -9.00 -24.19 -21.79
CA GLY A 105 -9.45 -24.48 -23.15
C GLY A 105 -9.70 -23.24 -24.01
N ILE A 106 -9.24 -22.06 -23.59
CA ILE A 106 -9.36 -20.79 -24.30
C ILE A 106 -8.01 -20.39 -24.90
N ARG A 107 -7.87 -20.47 -26.22
CA ARG A 107 -6.65 -20.06 -26.93
C ARG A 107 -6.65 -18.55 -27.16
N LEU A 108 -5.83 -17.81 -26.44
CA LEU A 108 -5.56 -16.39 -26.69
C LEU A 108 -4.19 -16.22 -27.33
N ASP A 109 -4.04 -15.26 -28.25
CA ASP A 109 -2.75 -14.88 -28.83
C ASP A 109 -2.09 -13.78 -28.00
N PRO A 110 -1.02 -14.06 -27.23
CA PRO A 110 -0.24 -13.04 -26.53
C PRO A 110 0.80 -12.36 -27.45
N GLY A 111 1.04 -12.90 -28.64
CA GLY A 111 1.99 -12.39 -29.63
C GLY A 111 1.40 -11.36 -30.60
N PHE A 112 0.12 -11.02 -30.45
CA PHE A 112 -0.55 -10.06 -31.31
C PHE A 112 0.14 -8.68 -31.30
N ARG A 113 0.37 -8.14 -32.49
CA ARG A 113 0.91 -6.80 -32.73
C ARG A 113 -0.06 -6.02 -33.62
N ASN A 114 -0.16 -4.72 -33.43
CA ASN A 114 -1.03 -3.85 -34.23
C ASN A 114 -0.72 -3.89 -35.74
N ALA A 115 0.50 -4.27 -36.12
CA ALA A 115 0.90 -4.49 -37.51
C ALA A 115 0.24 -5.72 -38.16
N HIS A 116 -0.19 -6.72 -37.37
CA HIS A 116 -0.84 -7.93 -37.91
C HIS A 116 -2.23 -7.63 -38.48
N GLY A 117 -2.93 -6.61 -37.95
CA GLY A 117 -4.25 -6.17 -38.41
C GLY A 117 -5.42 -7.12 -38.13
N ARG A 118 -5.21 -8.44 -38.14
CA ARG A 118 -6.21 -9.45 -37.79
C ARG A 118 -5.60 -10.52 -36.89
N SER A 119 -6.40 -11.04 -35.97
CA SER A 119 -6.03 -12.22 -35.18
C SER A 119 -6.14 -13.50 -36.02
N ALA A 120 -5.25 -14.46 -35.78
CA ALA A 120 -5.25 -15.71 -36.53
C ALA A 120 -6.46 -16.59 -36.15
N ARG A 121 -7.07 -17.24 -37.15
CA ARG A 121 -8.35 -17.97 -37.01
C ARG A 121 -8.35 -19.14 -36.01
N HIS A 122 -7.18 -19.63 -35.61
CA HIS A 122 -7.06 -20.73 -34.65
C HIS A 122 -7.12 -20.24 -33.18
N TYR A 123 -7.04 -18.93 -32.93
CA TYR A 123 -7.26 -18.37 -31.60
C TYR A 123 -8.73 -18.00 -31.39
N HIS A 124 -9.17 -18.08 -30.14
CA HIS A 124 -10.46 -17.54 -29.70
C HIS A 124 -10.38 -16.03 -29.44
N GLY A 125 -9.18 -15.44 -29.48
CA GLY A 125 -8.97 -14.00 -29.44
C GLY A 125 -7.55 -13.62 -29.04
N VAL A 126 -7.37 -12.47 -28.40
CA VAL A 126 -6.04 -11.87 -28.16
C VAL A 126 -5.86 -11.43 -26.71
N ALA A 127 -4.62 -11.43 -26.23
CA ALA A 127 -4.23 -10.78 -24.99
C ALA A 127 -3.28 -9.61 -25.33
N VAL A 128 -3.65 -8.40 -24.94
CA VAL A 128 -2.98 -7.15 -25.33
C VAL A 128 -2.78 -6.24 -24.11
N THR A 129 -1.91 -5.22 -24.24
CA THR A 129 -1.75 -4.22 -23.19
C THR A 129 -2.61 -2.98 -23.40
N TYR A 130 -2.89 -2.22 -22.34
CA TYR A 130 -3.52 -0.89 -22.44
C TYR A 130 -2.77 0.03 -23.42
N ALA A 131 -1.43 0.05 -23.32
CA ALA A 131 -0.59 0.82 -24.24
C ALA A 131 -0.74 0.36 -25.70
N GLN A 132 -0.82 -0.95 -25.96
CA GLN A 132 -1.05 -1.48 -27.32
C GLN A 132 -2.39 -1.01 -27.88
N VAL A 133 -3.45 -1.01 -27.07
CA VAL A 133 -4.77 -0.51 -27.48
C VAL A 133 -4.74 0.99 -27.74
N ALA A 134 -4.14 1.76 -26.84
CA ALA A 134 -4.00 3.22 -26.96
C ALA A 134 -3.24 3.66 -28.22
N MET A 135 -2.27 2.87 -28.68
CA MET A 135 -1.52 3.16 -29.91
C MET A 135 -2.36 3.02 -31.19
N ARG A 136 -3.42 2.21 -31.21
CA ARG A 136 -4.27 2.05 -32.40
C ARG A 136 -5.73 1.68 -32.06
N PRO A 137 -6.51 2.56 -31.41
CA PRO A 137 -7.84 2.22 -30.89
C PRO A 137 -8.82 1.78 -31.98
N ALA A 138 -8.83 2.46 -33.13
CA ALA A 138 -9.65 2.11 -34.30
C ALA A 138 -9.46 0.66 -34.78
N LEU A 139 -8.24 0.12 -34.74
CA LEU A 139 -7.98 -1.28 -35.09
C LEU A 139 -8.68 -2.22 -34.11
N HIS A 140 -8.58 -1.94 -32.81
CA HIS A 140 -9.23 -2.76 -31.79
C HIS A 140 -10.76 -2.62 -31.85
N ARG A 141 -11.27 -1.46 -32.25
CA ARG A 141 -12.69 -1.28 -32.57
C ARG A 141 -13.15 -2.17 -33.71
N GLU A 142 -12.41 -2.22 -34.83
CA GLU A 142 -12.71 -3.11 -35.96
C GLU A 142 -12.66 -4.60 -35.57
N LEU A 143 -11.67 -4.99 -34.76
CA LEU A 143 -11.56 -6.35 -34.23
C LEU A 143 -12.76 -6.73 -33.35
N THR A 144 -13.20 -5.78 -32.51
CA THR A 144 -14.35 -5.94 -31.63
C THR A 144 -15.65 -6.01 -32.41
N LEU A 145 -15.82 -5.20 -33.45
CA LEU A 145 -17.01 -5.17 -34.31
C LEU A 145 -17.16 -6.40 -35.21
N SER A 146 -16.06 -7.09 -35.53
CA SER A 146 -16.09 -8.21 -36.47
C SER A 146 -16.54 -9.54 -35.84
N GLY A 147 -16.98 -9.56 -34.59
CA GLY A 147 -17.52 -10.72 -33.87
C GLY A 147 -18.15 -10.34 -32.52
N ARG A 148 -18.86 -11.27 -31.88
CA ARG A 148 -19.47 -11.05 -30.55
C ARG A 148 -18.38 -11.21 -29.50
N THR A 149 -17.81 -10.08 -29.10
CA THR A 149 -16.58 -10.05 -28.30
C THR A 149 -16.88 -9.82 -26.82
N LEU A 150 -16.34 -10.69 -25.96
CA LEU A 150 -16.13 -10.40 -24.54
C LEU A 150 -14.79 -9.66 -24.39
N VAL A 151 -14.83 -8.49 -23.76
CA VAL A 151 -13.61 -7.76 -23.36
C VAL A 151 -13.41 -7.93 -21.86
N ILE A 152 -12.24 -8.42 -21.45
CA ILE A 152 -11.82 -8.51 -20.06
C ILE A 152 -10.77 -7.43 -19.83
N LEU A 153 -11.05 -6.49 -18.93
CA LEU A 153 -10.17 -5.41 -18.53
C LEU A 153 -9.58 -5.76 -17.16
N ASP A 154 -8.34 -6.24 -17.14
CA ASP A 154 -7.65 -6.60 -15.91
C ASP A 154 -6.93 -5.40 -15.30
N GLU A 155 -7.01 -5.27 -13.98
CA GLU A 155 -6.58 -4.08 -13.24
C GLU A 155 -7.06 -2.79 -13.92
N VAL A 156 -8.40 -2.71 -14.10
CA VAL A 156 -9.07 -1.68 -14.89
C VAL A 156 -8.74 -0.25 -14.47
N HIS A 157 -8.25 -0.07 -13.25
CA HIS A 157 -7.72 1.22 -12.79
C HIS A 157 -6.64 1.77 -13.72
N HIS A 158 -5.82 0.93 -14.38
CA HIS A 158 -4.87 1.41 -15.38
C HIS A 158 -5.52 2.14 -16.55
N GLY A 159 -6.76 1.79 -16.91
CA GLY A 159 -7.52 2.47 -17.95
C GLY A 159 -7.80 3.94 -17.66
N GLY A 160 -7.60 4.41 -16.42
CA GLY A 160 -7.68 5.82 -16.03
C GLY A 160 -6.32 6.48 -15.72
N ASP A 161 -5.18 5.79 -15.85
CA ASP A 161 -3.85 6.34 -15.48
C ASP A 161 -3.45 7.53 -16.35
N THR A 162 -3.94 7.55 -17.59
CA THR A 162 -3.86 8.71 -18.47
C THR A 162 -5.19 8.89 -19.18
N LEU A 163 -5.62 10.14 -19.38
CA LEU A 163 -6.83 10.47 -20.14
C LEU A 163 -6.84 9.80 -21.53
N SER A 164 -5.67 9.69 -22.17
CA SER A 164 -5.52 9.07 -23.49
C SER A 164 -5.79 7.56 -23.48
N TRP A 165 -5.49 6.84 -22.41
CA TRP A 165 -5.82 5.41 -22.30
C TRP A 165 -7.33 5.22 -22.11
N GLY A 166 -7.97 6.06 -21.31
CA GLY A 166 -9.42 6.02 -21.09
C GLY A 166 -10.21 6.22 -22.39
N ASP A 167 -9.85 7.24 -23.16
CA ASP A 167 -10.49 7.53 -24.45
C ASP A 167 -10.26 6.41 -25.47
N ALA A 168 -9.05 5.86 -25.54
CA ALA A 168 -8.73 4.74 -26.41
C ALA A 168 -9.53 3.48 -26.08
N ILE A 169 -9.64 3.13 -24.79
CA ILE A 169 -10.39 1.96 -24.32
C ILE A 169 -11.88 2.14 -24.63
N ARG A 170 -12.41 3.37 -24.46
CA ARG A 170 -13.78 3.71 -24.83
C ARG A 170 -14.00 3.53 -26.33
N GLU A 171 -13.15 4.09 -27.18
CA GLU A 171 -13.26 3.96 -28.64
C GLU A 171 -13.20 2.49 -29.10
N ALA A 172 -12.22 1.75 -28.58
CA ALA A 172 -11.95 0.38 -28.97
C ALA A 172 -13.06 -0.60 -28.56
N PHE A 173 -13.60 -0.45 -27.35
CA PHE A 173 -14.44 -1.47 -26.72
C PHE A 173 -15.87 -1.03 -26.42
N GLU A 174 -16.27 0.19 -26.77
CA GLU A 174 -17.68 0.60 -26.78
C GLU A 174 -18.62 -0.36 -27.54
N PRO A 175 -18.24 -1.03 -28.65
CA PRO A 175 -19.13 -1.94 -29.36
C PRO A 175 -19.10 -3.39 -28.83
N ALA A 176 -18.36 -3.68 -27.76
CA ALA A 176 -18.27 -5.04 -27.21
C ALA A 176 -19.64 -5.57 -26.75
N GLU A 177 -19.85 -6.88 -26.93
CA GLU A 177 -21.07 -7.59 -26.52
C GLU A 177 -21.16 -7.69 -25.00
N LYS A 178 -20.01 -8.00 -24.37
CA LYS A 178 -19.84 -8.08 -22.92
C LYS A 178 -18.51 -7.45 -22.52
N ARG A 179 -18.48 -6.78 -21.36
CA ARG A 179 -17.29 -6.17 -20.76
C ARG A 179 -17.21 -6.56 -19.30
N LEU A 180 -16.12 -7.21 -18.93
CA LEU A 180 -15.80 -7.62 -17.58
C LEU A 180 -14.59 -6.83 -17.09
N SER A 181 -14.81 -5.95 -16.12
CA SER A 181 -13.77 -5.15 -15.49
C SER A 181 -13.36 -5.79 -14.16
N LEU A 182 -12.05 -5.95 -13.95
CA LEU A 182 -11.48 -6.55 -12.75
C LEU A 182 -10.55 -5.54 -12.07
N THR A 183 -10.61 -5.45 -10.75
CA THR A 183 -9.66 -4.61 -10.00
C THR A 183 -9.35 -5.20 -8.63
N GLY A 184 -8.10 -5.05 -8.19
CA GLY A 184 -7.69 -5.29 -6.80
C GLY A 184 -8.07 -4.16 -5.84
N THR A 185 -8.25 -2.96 -6.39
CA THR A 185 -8.43 -1.71 -5.66
C THR A 185 -9.59 -0.96 -6.30
N PRO A 186 -10.81 -1.02 -5.76
CA PRO A 186 -11.97 -0.36 -6.37
C PRO A 186 -11.89 1.16 -6.29
N PHE A 187 -11.07 1.70 -5.39
CA PHE A 187 -11.01 3.11 -5.08
C PHE A 187 -10.10 3.89 -6.04
N ARG A 188 -10.68 4.91 -6.67
CA ARG A 188 -9.95 6.08 -7.14
C ARG A 188 -10.72 7.33 -6.71
N SER A 189 -10.03 8.29 -6.12
CA SER A 189 -10.48 9.66 -5.85
C SER A 189 -10.09 10.64 -6.96
N ASP A 190 -9.65 10.15 -8.12
CA ASP A 190 -9.26 11.03 -9.21
C ASP A 190 -10.44 11.35 -10.14
N THR A 191 -10.31 12.46 -10.84
CA THR A 191 -11.38 13.06 -11.65
C THR A 191 -11.56 12.40 -13.02
N ALA A 192 -10.72 11.44 -13.41
CA ALA A 192 -10.80 10.76 -14.70
C ALA A 192 -11.62 9.46 -14.58
N PRO A 193 -12.87 9.41 -15.08
CA PRO A 193 -13.71 8.23 -14.94
C PRO A 193 -13.16 7.07 -15.77
N ILE A 194 -13.07 5.90 -15.13
CA ILE A 194 -12.69 4.65 -15.79
C ILE A 194 -13.80 4.28 -16.81
N PRO A 195 -13.45 3.98 -18.07
CA PRO A 195 -14.43 3.55 -19.06
C PRO A 195 -15.23 2.33 -18.58
N PHE A 196 -16.55 2.37 -18.81
CA PHE A 196 -17.48 1.28 -18.50
C PHE A 196 -17.66 0.98 -17.01
N VAL A 197 -17.19 1.87 -16.13
CA VAL A 197 -17.49 1.83 -14.69
C VAL A 197 -18.59 2.84 -14.37
N HIS A 198 -19.57 2.41 -13.57
CA HIS A 198 -20.62 3.28 -13.06
C HIS A 198 -20.12 4.01 -11.82
N TYR A 199 -20.50 5.28 -11.69
CA TYR A 199 -20.17 6.12 -10.54
C TYR A 199 -21.44 6.65 -9.91
N GLU A 200 -21.56 6.53 -8.60
CA GLU A 200 -22.66 7.08 -7.81
C GLU A 200 -22.08 8.10 -6.81
N PRO A 201 -22.77 9.21 -6.54
CA PRO A 201 -22.35 10.14 -5.50
C PRO A 201 -22.48 9.46 -4.13
N ASP A 202 -21.47 9.63 -3.29
CA ASP A 202 -21.58 9.32 -1.86
C ASP A 202 -22.40 10.39 -1.11
N ALA A 203 -22.50 10.25 0.21
CA ALA A 203 -23.26 11.17 1.07
C ALA A 203 -22.73 12.62 1.03
N GLN A 204 -21.50 12.82 0.55
CA GLN A 204 -20.80 14.10 0.45
C GLN A 204 -20.78 14.63 -0.99
N GLY A 205 -21.36 13.89 -1.95
CA GLY A 205 -21.43 14.24 -3.36
C GLY A 205 -20.18 13.91 -4.17
N VAL A 206 -19.21 13.20 -3.58
CA VAL A 206 -18.01 12.70 -4.29
C VAL A 206 -18.41 11.47 -5.09
N ARG A 207 -17.96 11.39 -6.34
CA ARG A 207 -18.31 10.26 -7.22
C ARG A 207 -17.46 9.04 -6.88
N VAL A 208 -18.09 8.00 -6.36
CA VAL A 208 -17.45 6.73 -6.02
C VAL A 208 -17.84 5.67 -7.05
N SER A 209 -16.89 4.81 -7.42
CA SER A 209 -17.14 3.71 -8.33
C SER A 209 -18.11 2.70 -7.71
N LYS A 210 -19.16 2.34 -8.43
CA LYS A 210 -20.09 1.28 -8.05
C LYS A 210 -19.56 -0.05 -8.55
N THR A 211 -19.30 -0.97 -7.64
CA THR A 211 -18.91 -2.35 -7.96
C THR A 211 -20.15 -3.23 -8.03
N ASP A 212 -20.24 -4.09 -9.04
CA ASP A 212 -21.33 -5.06 -9.16
C ASP A 212 -21.12 -6.22 -8.18
N TYR A 213 -19.86 -6.59 -7.97
CA TYR A 213 -19.46 -7.56 -6.95
C TYR A 213 -18.20 -7.10 -6.24
N ASN A 214 -18.22 -7.10 -4.91
CA ASN A 214 -17.09 -6.73 -4.08
C ASN A 214 -16.66 -7.88 -3.15
N TYR A 215 -15.41 -8.31 -3.30
CA TYR A 215 -14.71 -9.23 -2.43
C TYR A 215 -13.50 -8.52 -1.81
N GLY A 216 -13.78 -7.68 -0.82
CA GLY A 216 -12.79 -6.87 -0.11
C GLY A 216 -11.84 -7.67 0.77
N TYR A 217 -10.85 -6.98 1.33
CA TYR A 217 -9.80 -7.58 2.16
C TYR A 217 -10.34 -8.31 3.39
N GLY A 218 -11.31 -7.74 4.11
CA GLY A 218 -11.89 -8.37 5.30
C GLY A 218 -12.54 -9.72 5.05
N ARG A 219 -13.36 -9.81 3.99
CA ARG A 219 -13.99 -11.08 3.60
C ARG A 219 -12.93 -12.10 3.16
N ALA A 220 -11.91 -11.65 2.43
CA ALA A 220 -10.81 -12.51 2.02
C ALA A 220 -10.00 -13.05 3.21
N LEU A 221 -9.84 -12.26 4.26
CA LEU A 221 -9.18 -12.67 5.49
C LEU A 221 -10.02 -13.70 6.25
N ALA A 222 -11.33 -13.45 6.41
CA ALA A 222 -12.26 -14.38 7.05
C ALA A 222 -12.31 -15.74 6.34
N ASP A 223 -12.24 -15.75 5.01
CA ASP A 223 -12.21 -16.96 4.19
C ASP A 223 -10.83 -17.64 4.18
N GLY A 224 -9.80 -17.06 4.83
CA GLY A 224 -8.43 -17.56 4.86
C GLY A 224 -7.73 -17.54 3.49
N VAL A 225 -8.21 -16.72 2.57
CA VAL A 225 -7.66 -16.55 1.22
C VAL A 225 -6.42 -15.66 1.22
N VAL A 226 -6.43 -14.65 2.10
CA VAL A 226 -5.29 -13.79 2.39
C VAL A 226 -4.89 -13.95 3.84
N ARG A 227 -3.71 -13.44 4.17
CA ARG A 227 -3.19 -13.39 5.54
C ARG A 227 -3.23 -11.97 6.11
N PRO A 228 -3.29 -11.84 7.45
CA PRO A 228 -3.22 -10.54 8.09
C PRO A 228 -1.86 -9.88 7.88
N VAL A 229 -1.88 -8.55 7.82
CA VAL A 229 -0.70 -7.68 7.76
C VAL A 229 -0.60 -6.93 9.08
N LEU A 230 0.56 -6.99 9.72
CA LEU A 230 0.92 -6.18 10.88
C LEU A 230 1.75 -4.99 10.42
N PHE A 231 1.33 -3.77 10.75
CA PHE A 231 2.11 -2.58 10.44
C PHE A 231 3.02 -2.22 11.61
N MET A 232 4.33 -2.33 11.41
CA MET A 232 5.36 -1.98 12.39
C MET A 232 5.77 -0.52 12.17
N VAL A 233 5.30 0.37 13.04
CA VAL A 233 5.44 1.82 12.83
C VAL A 233 6.67 2.35 13.57
N TYR A 234 7.54 3.07 12.83
CA TYR A 234 8.74 3.68 13.36
C TYR A 234 8.69 5.20 13.28
N ALA A 235 8.93 5.85 14.42
CA ALA A 235 9.13 7.28 14.58
C ALA A 235 10.64 7.59 14.66
N GLY A 236 11.01 8.83 14.97
CA GLY A 236 12.40 9.24 15.12
C GLY A 236 12.62 10.73 14.96
N HIS A 237 13.71 11.27 15.51
CA HIS A 237 14.11 12.65 15.24
C HIS A 237 14.88 12.74 13.93
N MET A 238 14.58 13.79 13.17
CA MET A 238 15.15 14.06 11.87
C MET A 238 15.75 15.45 11.90
N ARG A 239 17.00 15.56 11.48
CA ARG A 239 17.69 16.85 11.31
C ARG A 239 18.24 16.96 9.89
N TRP A 240 17.95 18.07 9.23
CA TRP A 240 18.41 18.34 7.86
C TRP A 240 18.76 19.82 7.67
N ARG A 241 19.46 20.12 6.58
CA ARG A 241 19.75 21.48 6.15
C ARG A 241 19.03 21.77 4.84
N THR A 242 18.32 22.90 4.77
CA THR A 242 17.59 23.32 3.56
C THR A 242 18.52 23.88 2.49
N LYS A 243 18.01 24.07 1.27
CA LYS A 243 18.69 24.79 0.18
C LYS A 243 18.99 26.27 0.53
N ALA A 244 18.42 26.81 1.61
CA ALA A 244 18.73 28.16 2.10
C ALA A 244 19.85 28.16 3.17
N GLY A 245 20.36 26.99 3.54
CA GLY A 245 21.36 26.82 4.60
C GLY A 245 20.77 26.70 6.02
N ASP A 246 19.45 26.80 6.17
CA ASP A 246 18.79 26.70 7.48
C ASP A 246 18.82 25.26 8.00
N GLU A 247 19.25 25.09 9.25
CA GLU A 247 19.12 23.80 9.95
C GLU A 247 17.71 23.62 10.49
N MET A 248 17.16 22.46 10.18
CA MET A 248 15.80 22.05 10.44
C MET A 248 15.79 20.77 11.26
N GLU A 249 14.83 20.65 12.17
CA GLU A 249 14.64 19.48 13.01
C GLU A 249 13.15 19.22 13.15
N ALA A 250 12.74 17.95 13.08
CA ALA A 250 11.36 17.52 13.36
C ALA A 250 11.34 16.05 13.76
N ARG A 251 10.29 15.64 14.47
CA ARG A 251 10.07 14.24 14.83
C ARG A 251 8.96 13.62 13.97
N LEU A 252 9.22 12.46 13.39
CA LEU A 252 8.16 11.67 12.76
C LEU A 252 7.16 11.19 13.82
N GLY A 253 5.87 11.25 13.52
CA GLY A 253 4.79 10.92 14.45
C GLY A 253 4.28 12.06 15.34
N GLU A 254 4.87 13.26 15.24
CA GLU A 254 4.34 14.47 15.89
C GLU A 254 3.57 15.36 14.90
N ASP A 255 2.70 16.22 15.44
CA ASP A 255 1.97 17.24 14.68
C ASP A 255 2.96 18.21 14.03
N ASN A 256 3.22 18.02 12.74
CA ASN A 256 4.08 18.87 11.92
C ASN A 256 3.28 19.44 10.74
N THR A 257 3.76 20.54 10.15
CA THR A 257 3.19 21.00 8.88
C THR A 257 3.58 20.04 7.76
N LYS A 258 2.77 19.97 6.69
CA LYS A 258 2.98 19.04 5.57
C LYS A 258 4.40 19.08 5.01
N ASP A 259 4.94 20.27 4.75
CA ASP A 259 6.29 20.45 4.19
C ASP A 259 7.40 19.94 5.12
N ILE A 260 7.22 20.10 6.44
CA ILE A 260 8.15 19.63 7.46
C ILE A 260 8.11 18.11 7.52
N THR A 261 6.91 17.52 7.55
CA THR A 261 6.72 16.07 7.53
C THR A 261 7.35 15.45 6.29
N SER A 262 7.14 16.02 5.10
CA SER A 262 7.73 15.52 3.85
C SER A 262 9.27 15.60 3.88
N SER A 263 9.83 16.69 4.42
CA SER A 263 11.28 16.85 4.56
C SER A 263 11.87 15.86 5.56
N ALA A 264 11.25 15.72 6.73
CA ALA A 264 11.64 14.77 7.76
C ALA A 264 11.55 13.32 7.26
N TRP A 265 10.48 12.99 6.52
CA TRP A 265 10.32 11.69 5.90
C TRP A 265 11.42 11.41 4.88
N ARG A 266 11.76 12.37 4.03
CA ARG A 266 12.90 12.26 3.11
C ARG A 266 14.23 12.06 3.86
N THR A 267 14.44 12.76 4.97
CA THR A 267 15.63 12.58 5.83
C THR A 267 15.69 11.19 6.44
N ALA A 268 14.55 10.63 6.85
CA ALA A 268 14.47 9.29 7.42
C ALA A 268 14.94 8.22 6.41
N LEU A 269 14.60 8.40 5.13
CA LEU A 269 14.93 7.48 4.03
C LEU A 269 16.37 7.62 3.51
N GLU A 270 17.20 8.46 4.11
CA GLU A 270 18.59 8.61 3.68
C GLU A 270 19.44 7.40 4.14
N PRO A 271 20.10 6.65 3.23
CA PRO A 271 20.88 5.47 3.59
C PRO A 271 22.07 5.75 4.52
N SER A 272 22.57 6.99 4.50
CA SER A 272 23.70 7.43 5.34
C SER A 272 23.29 7.83 6.76
N GLY A 273 21.99 7.96 7.04
CA GLY A 273 21.47 8.21 8.39
C GLY A 273 21.33 6.92 9.22
N GLU A 274 20.85 7.03 10.47
CA GLU A 274 20.71 5.86 11.35
C GLU A 274 19.30 5.24 11.30
N TRP A 275 18.29 6.00 10.84
CA TRP A 275 16.90 5.52 10.82
C TRP A 275 16.72 4.27 9.94
N ILE A 276 17.13 4.32 8.67
CA ILE A 276 17.01 3.17 7.75
C ILE A 276 17.79 1.96 8.25
N PRO A 277 19.09 2.05 8.63
CA PRO A 277 19.82 0.91 9.16
C PRO A 277 19.13 0.25 10.36
N ALA A 278 18.57 1.04 11.28
CA ALA A 278 17.84 0.52 12.42
C ALA A 278 16.56 -0.24 11.99
N VAL A 279 15.77 0.33 11.08
CA VAL A 279 14.56 -0.31 10.55
C VAL A 279 14.88 -1.58 9.76
N LEU A 280 15.93 -1.57 8.92
CA LEU A 280 16.37 -2.76 8.18
C LEU A 280 16.87 -3.86 9.12
N GLN A 281 17.57 -3.50 10.20
CA GLN A 281 17.99 -4.46 11.21
C GLN A 281 16.78 -5.08 11.93
N ALA A 282 15.81 -4.27 12.34
CA ALA A 282 14.58 -4.75 12.95
C ALA A 282 13.78 -5.67 12.00
N ALA A 283 13.72 -5.31 10.72
CA ALA A 283 13.07 -6.12 9.69
C ALA A 283 13.80 -7.43 9.41
N ASP A 284 15.13 -7.47 9.44
CA ASP A 284 15.89 -8.72 9.30
C ASP A 284 15.76 -9.64 10.52
N ARG A 285 15.70 -9.07 11.73
CA ARG A 285 15.31 -9.82 12.94
C ARG A 285 13.92 -10.44 12.78
N ARG A 286 12.93 -9.64 12.33
CA ARG A 286 11.57 -10.12 12.04
C ARG A 286 11.58 -11.27 11.04
N LEU A 287 12.31 -11.13 9.95
CA LEU A 287 12.41 -12.15 8.90
C LEU A 287 13.04 -13.43 9.43
N THR A 288 14.06 -13.33 10.27
CA THR A 288 14.68 -14.48 10.95
C THR A 288 13.64 -15.26 11.76
N GLU A 289 12.83 -14.57 12.56
CA GLU A 289 11.78 -15.20 13.36
C GLU A 289 10.69 -15.86 12.50
N VAL A 290 10.26 -15.19 11.43
CA VAL A 290 9.30 -15.77 10.49
C VAL A 290 9.87 -17.03 9.83
N ARG A 291 11.18 -17.06 9.53
CA ARG A 291 11.85 -18.21 8.91
C ARG A 291 11.95 -19.45 9.81
N HIS A 292 11.75 -19.33 11.12
CA HIS A 292 11.59 -20.51 11.99
C HIS A 292 10.35 -21.33 11.62
N GLY A 293 9.24 -20.68 11.24
CA GLY A 293 8.01 -21.34 10.80
C GLY A 293 7.92 -21.53 9.28
N ILE A 294 8.53 -20.62 8.52
CA ILE A 294 8.45 -20.56 7.06
C ILE A 294 9.88 -20.42 6.49
N PRO A 295 10.63 -21.52 6.32
CA PRO A 295 12.08 -21.47 6.06
C PRO A 295 12.50 -20.68 4.82
N ASP A 296 11.63 -20.59 3.81
CA ASP A 296 11.87 -19.87 2.56
C ASP A 296 11.24 -18.46 2.54
N ALA A 297 10.75 -17.94 3.66
CA ALA A 297 10.19 -16.60 3.73
C ALA A 297 11.19 -15.54 3.24
N GLY A 298 10.70 -14.62 2.40
CA GLY A 298 11.46 -13.52 1.81
C GLY A 298 11.03 -12.17 2.35
N GLY A 299 11.96 -11.23 2.34
CA GLY A 299 11.74 -9.82 2.62
C GLY A 299 11.79 -8.98 1.35
N LEU A 300 11.02 -7.88 1.31
CA LEU A 300 11.03 -6.90 0.24
C LEU A 300 11.20 -5.48 0.79
N VAL A 301 12.19 -4.75 0.30
CA VAL A 301 12.35 -3.32 0.54
C VAL A 301 11.94 -2.54 -0.71
N LEU A 302 11.03 -1.58 -0.55
CA LEU A 302 10.62 -0.67 -1.60
C LEU A 302 11.40 0.63 -1.49
N ALA A 303 12.34 0.87 -2.40
CA ALA A 303 13.18 2.06 -2.43
C ALA A 303 12.62 3.14 -3.37
N THR A 304 12.97 4.39 -3.06
CA THR A 304 12.58 5.58 -3.87
C THR A 304 13.19 5.56 -5.28
N ASP A 305 14.47 5.21 -5.39
CA ASP A 305 15.23 5.22 -6.64
C ASP A 305 16.34 4.16 -6.66
N GLN A 306 16.99 4.01 -7.81
CA GLN A 306 18.02 2.98 -8.04
C GLN A 306 19.32 3.19 -7.27
N THR A 307 19.63 4.43 -6.89
CA THR A 307 20.81 4.73 -6.09
C THR A 307 20.58 4.29 -4.65
N VAL A 308 19.44 4.71 -4.10
CA VAL A 308 19.00 4.32 -2.75
C VAL A 308 18.80 2.82 -2.64
N ALA A 309 18.24 2.16 -3.66
CA ALA A 309 18.06 0.70 -3.67
C ALA A 309 19.38 -0.07 -3.53
N ARG A 310 20.43 0.35 -4.24
CA ARG A 310 21.75 -0.28 -4.12
C ARG A 310 22.34 -0.06 -2.74
N ALA A 311 22.22 1.14 -2.18
CA ALA A 311 22.70 1.43 -0.83
C ALA A 311 21.96 0.60 0.24
N TYR A 312 20.64 0.44 0.14
CA TYR A 312 19.87 -0.43 1.03
C TYR A 312 20.28 -1.90 0.92
N ALA A 313 20.56 -2.37 -0.30
CA ALA A 313 21.06 -3.72 -0.51
C ALA A 313 22.41 -3.92 0.20
N GLU A 314 23.37 -2.99 0.07
CA GLU A 314 24.66 -3.07 0.77
C GLU A 314 24.52 -3.05 2.31
N ILE A 315 23.54 -2.31 2.84
CA ILE A 315 23.22 -2.34 4.28
C ILE A 315 22.70 -3.73 4.66
N LEU A 316 21.73 -4.25 3.92
CA LEU A 316 21.15 -5.57 4.20
C LEU A 316 22.15 -6.71 4.04
N GLU A 317 23.05 -6.67 3.04
CA GLU A 317 24.10 -7.68 2.86
C GLU A 317 25.03 -7.74 4.07
N ARG A 318 25.37 -6.58 4.65
CA ARG A 318 26.15 -6.53 5.90
C ARG A 318 25.38 -7.04 7.11
N LEU A 319 24.07 -6.79 7.18
CA LEU A 319 23.23 -7.22 8.30
C LEU A 319 22.95 -8.72 8.29
N CYS A 320 22.58 -9.27 7.13
CA CYS A 320 22.17 -10.67 7.01
C CYS A 320 23.31 -11.62 6.60
N GLY A 321 24.44 -11.09 6.12
CA GLY A 321 25.60 -11.89 5.68
C GLY A 321 25.38 -12.65 4.37
N GLU A 322 24.28 -12.40 3.66
CA GLU A 322 23.91 -13.02 2.39
C GLU A 322 23.76 -11.96 1.29
N LYS A 323 23.93 -12.36 0.02
CA LYS A 323 23.68 -11.47 -1.12
C LYS A 323 22.20 -11.09 -1.22
N VAL A 324 21.94 -9.84 -1.57
CA VAL A 324 20.59 -9.29 -1.71
C VAL A 324 20.23 -9.19 -3.19
N THR A 325 19.01 -9.62 -3.56
CA THR A 325 18.54 -9.49 -4.95
C THR A 325 18.11 -8.06 -5.21
N VAL A 326 18.80 -7.35 -6.10
CA VAL A 326 18.44 -5.98 -6.49
C VAL A 326 17.72 -5.99 -7.82
N VAL A 327 16.51 -5.43 -7.84
CA VAL A 327 15.68 -5.33 -9.05
C VAL A 327 15.37 -3.88 -9.36
N LEU A 328 15.89 -3.41 -10.49
CA LEU A 328 15.79 -2.03 -10.93
C LEU A 328 14.80 -1.94 -12.10
N SER A 329 14.05 -0.84 -12.18
CA SER A 329 12.94 -0.65 -13.12
C SER A 329 13.32 -0.78 -14.59
N ASP A 330 14.56 -0.50 -14.94
CA ASP A 330 15.01 -0.37 -16.34
C ASP A 330 15.78 -1.61 -16.82
N ASP A 331 15.85 -2.65 -15.98
CA ASP A 331 16.64 -3.84 -16.27
C ASP A 331 15.82 -4.86 -17.07
N LYS A 332 16.35 -5.25 -18.24
CA LYS A 332 15.74 -6.29 -19.09
C LYS A 332 15.66 -7.64 -18.37
N GLU A 333 16.54 -7.87 -17.39
CA GLU A 333 16.61 -9.09 -16.58
C GLU A 333 15.78 -9.00 -15.29
N ALA A 334 15.07 -7.88 -15.04
CA ALA A 334 14.29 -7.69 -13.81
C ALA A 334 13.29 -8.83 -13.57
N SER A 335 12.58 -9.27 -14.60
CA SER A 335 11.62 -10.38 -14.50
C SER A 335 12.32 -11.69 -14.15
N GLU A 336 13.45 -12.01 -14.78
CA GLU A 336 14.20 -13.24 -14.53
C GLU A 336 14.74 -13.27 -13.09
N ARG A 337 15.25 -12.15 -12.58
CA ARG A 337 15.72 -12.06 -11.19
C ARG A 337 14.59 -12.21 -10.17
N ILE A 338 13.40 -11.70 -10.47
CA ILE A 338 12.24 -11.90 -9.58
C ILE A 338 11.78 -13.35 -9.62
N GLU A 339 11.81 -14.01 -10.78
CA GLU A 339 11.50 -15.45 -10.90
C GLU A 339 12.52 -16.30 -10.14
N GLU A 340 13.83 -16.02 -10.29
CA GLU A 340 14.90 -16.67 -9.54
C GLU A 340 14.73 -16.45 -8.03
N PHE A 341 14.47 -15.21 -7.61
CA PHE A 341 14.18 -14.91 -6.22
C PHE A 341 12.93 -15.66 -5.74
N SER A 342 11.85 -15.70 -6.52
CA SER A 342 10.60 -16.37 -6.15
C SER A 342 10.78 -17.88 -5.98
N ALA A 343 11.60 -18.51 -6.82
CA ALA A 343 11.93 -19.94 -6.75
C ALA A 343 13.01 -20.29 -5.71
N GLY A 344 13.84 -19.33 -5.32
CA GLY A 344 14.96 -19.50 -4.40
C GLY A 344 14.62 -19.34 -2.92
N THR A 345 15.67 -19.32 -2.10
CA THR A 345 15.58 -19.14 -0.63
C THR A 345 16.25 -17.86 -0.14
N CYS A 346 16.74 -17.03 -1.06
CA CYS A 346 17.38 -15.74 -0.76
C CYS A 346 16.50 -14.92 0.19
N ARG A 347 17.12 -14.29 1.19
CA ARG A 347 16.38 -13.60 2.25
C ARG A 347 15.71 -12.33 1.75
N TRP A 348 16.42 -11.50 1.00
CA TRP A 348 15.98 -10.13 0.71
C TRP A 348 15.98 -9.81 -0.78
N MET A 349 14.97 -9.05 -1.18
CA MET A 349 14.89 -8.36 -2.46
C MET A 349 14.72 -6.86 -2.21
N VAL A 350 15.45 -6.03 -2.94
CA VAL A 350 15.28 -4.56 -2.95
C VAL A 350 14.82 -4.14 -4.33
N ALA A 351 13.71 -3.40 -4.38
CA ALA A 351 13.08 -2.98 -5.62
C ALA A 351 12.84 -1.46 -5.64
N VAL A 352 12.92 -0.84 -6.81
CA VAL A 352 12.65 0.60 -7.02
C VAL A 352 11.27 0.82 -7.60
N ARG A 353 10.41 1.59 -6.93
CA ARG A 353 9.03 1.81 -7.39
C ARG A 353 8.35 0.46 -7.72
N MET A 354 7.37 0.47 -8.61
CA MET A 354 6.74 -0.74 -9.12
C MET A 354 7.67 -1.48 -10.07
N VAL A 355 8.68 -2.17 -9.54
CA VAL A 355 9.30 -3.26 -10.28
C VAL A 355 8.39 -4.46 -10.15
N SER A 356 7.76 -4.83 -11.27
CA SER A 356 6.87 -5.98 -11.50
C SER A 356 5.40 -5.83 -11.09
N GLU A 357 4.66 -4.97 -11.78
CA GLU A 357 3.26 -5.29 -12.08
C GLU A 357 3.21 -6.61 -12.88
N GLY A 358 2.88 -7.70 -12.18
CA GLY A 358 2.63 -9.00 -12.81
C GLY A 358 3.47 -10.18 -12.36
N VAL A 359 4.54 -9.98 -11.60
CA VAL A 359 5.28 -11.11 -11.02
C VAL A 359 4.86 -11.29 -9.57
N ASP A 360 4.33 -12.48 -9.28
CA ASP A 360 3.88 -12.83 -7.94
C ASP A 360 5.01 -13.53 -7.16
N VAL A 361 5.22 -13.10 -5.92
CA VAL A 361 6.21 -13.69 -5.01
C VAL A 361 5.51 -14.09 -3.70
N PRO A 362 4.81 -15.25 -3.67
CA PRO A 362 4.00 -15.64 -2.51
C PRO A 362 4.80 -15.89 -1.23
N ARG A 363 6.13 -16.04 -1.33
CA ARG A 363 7.02 -16.24 -0.19
C ARG A 363 7.43 -14.95 0.53
N LEU A 364 7.12 -13.78 -0.02
CA LEU A 364 7.31 -12.52 0.71
C LEU A 364 6.55 -12.60 2.03
N ALA A 365 7.09 -12.07 3.12
CA ALA A 365 6.46 -12.06 4.44
C ALA A 365 6.81 -10.81 5.26
N VAL A 366 7.98 -10.21 5.01
CA VAL A 366 8.42 -8.99 5.67
C VAL A 366 8.62 -7.89 4.64
N GLY A 367 8.03 -6.72 4.85
CA GLY A 367 8.14 -5.57 3.96
C GLY A 367 8.76 -4.37 4.66
N VAL A 368 9.57 -3.58 3.96
CA VAL A 368 10.00 -2.25 4.43
C VAL A 368 9.60 -1.21 3.40
N TYR A 369 8.71 -0.30 3.82
CA TYR A 369 8.23 0.78 2.97
C TYR A 369 9.19 1.97 3.05
N ALA A 370 10.26 1.91 2.26
CA ALA A 370 11.35 2.89 2.28
C ALA A 370 11.32 3.83 1.06
N THR A 371 10.12 4.31 0.74
CA THR A 371 9.84 5.21 -0.39
C THR A 371 9.00 6.40 0.07
N SER A 372 9.13 7.54 -0.61
CA SER A 372 8.36 8.76 -0.33
C SER A 372 7.01 8.83 -1.06
N SER A 373 6.62 7.79 -1.81
CA SER A 373 5.30 7.73 -2.45
C SER A 373 4.22 7.41 -1.42
N ALA A 374 3.11 8.15 -1.43
CA ALA A 374 1.98 7.96 -0.52
C ALA A 374 0.62 7.89 -1.24
N THR A 375 0.60 7.60 -2.54
CA THR A 375 -0.68 7.49 -3.24
C THR A 375 -1.43 6.23 -2.78
N PRO A 376 -2.75 6.28 -2.57
CA PRO A 376 -3.52 5.13 -2.10
C PRO A 376 -3.32 3.87 -2.97
N LEU A 377 -3.31 4.04 -4.30
CA LEU A 377 -3.08 2.95 -5.25
C LEU A 377 -1.71 2.29 -5.06
N PHE A 378 -0.65 3.10 -4.97
CA PHE A 378 0.70 2.58 -4.81
C PHE A 378 0.84 1.84 -3.48
N PHE A 379 0.27 2.38 -2.39
CA PHE A 379 0.26 1.73 -1.08
C PHE A 379 -0.49 0.40 -1.14
N ALA A 380 -1.71 0.37 -1.68
CA ALA A 380 -2.49 -0.85 -1.79
C ALA A 380 -1.81 -1.92 -2.66
N GLN A 381 -1.17 -1.53 -3.77
CA GLN A 381 -0.39 -2.44 -4.61
C GLN A 381 0.86 -2.97 -3.88
N ALA A 382 1.54 -2.12 -3.11
CA ALA A 382 2.69 -2.52 -2.29
C ALA A 382 2.28 -3.53 -1.22
N ILE A 383 1.25 -3.23 -0.44
CA ILE A 383 0.75 -4.13 0.62
C ILE A 383 0.16 -5.41 0.01
N GLY A 384 -0.50 -5.32 -1.14
CA GLY A 384 -1.05 -6.43 -1.91
C GLY A 384 -0.03 -7.52 -2.30
N ARG A 385 1.27 -7.22 -2.25
CA ARG A 385 2.36 -8.21 -2.44
C ARG A 385 2.57 -9.09 -1.22
N PHE A 386 2.16 -8.63 -0.04
CA PHE A 386 2.33 -9.33 1.23
C PHE A 386 1.05 -10.00 1.73
N VAL A 387 -0.13 -9.70 1.18
CA VAL A 387 -1.39 -10.29 1.68
C VAL A 387 -1.61 -11.73 1.22
N ARG A 388 -0.88 -12.22 0.21
CA ARG A 388 -1.09 -13.58 -0.32
C ARG A 388 -0.62 -14.63 0.69
N ALA A 389 -1.50 -15.57 1.02
CA ALA A 389 -1.19 -16.67 1.92
C ALA A 389 -0.87 -17.94 1.13
N ARG A 390 0.22 -18.65 1.49
CA ARG A 390 0.48 -20.01 0.96
C ARG A 390 -0.13 -21.09 1.84
N ARG A 391 -0.22 -20.82 3.14
CA ARG A 391 -0.83 -21.67 4.16
C ARG A 391 -1.67 -20.83 5.10
N ARG A 392 -2.67 -21.47 5.72
CA ARG A 392 -3.50 -20.85 6.74
C ARG A 392 -2.63 -20.48 7.95
N GLY A 393 -2.92 -19.32 8.55
CA GLY A 393 -2.21 -18.80 9.71
C GLY A 393 -0.90 -18.10 9.40
N GLU A 394 -0.44 -18.01 8.15
CA GLU A 394 0.71 -17.14 7.85
C GLU A 394 0.39 -15.68 8.22
N THR A 395 1.38 -14.90 8.64
CA THR A 395 1.26 -13.46 8.89
C THR A 395 2.27 -12.69 8.06
N ALA A 396 1.94 -11.45 7.69
CA ALA A 396 2.88 -10.52 7.09
C ALA A 396 3.21 -9.38 8.06
N SER A 397 4.41 -8.82 7.95
CA SER A 397 4.78 -7.62 8.72
C SER A 397 5.39 -6.58 7.81
N VAL A 398 4.85 -5.37 7.83
CA VAL A 398 5.31 -4.27 6.99
C VAL A 398 5.76 -3.11 7.87
N PHE A 399 7.02 -2.71 7.72
CA PHE A 399 7.62 -1.60 8.44
C PHE A 399 7.31 -0.29 7.73
N LEU A 400 6.71 0.66 8.45
CA LEU A 400 6.27 1.96 7.95
C LEU A 400 6.89 3.09 8.77
N PRO A 401 7.29 4.22 8.15
CA PRO A 401 7.56 5.44 8.88
C PRO A 401 6.26 6.04 9.43
N ASN A 402 6.32 6.62 10.62
CA ASN A 402 5.18 7.30 11.25
C ASN A 402 4.90 8.64 10.54
N VAL A 403 4.12 8.55 9.47
CA VAL A 403 3.70 9.68 8.64
C VAL A 403 2.17 9.64 8.55
N PRO A 404 1.45 10.76 8.83
CA PRO A 404 -0.01 10.77 8.88
C PRO A 404 -0.70 10.17 7.66
N VAL A 405 -0.19 10.45 6.45
CA VAL A 405 -0.76 9.90 5.21
C VAL A 405 -0.65 8.37 5.14
N LEU A 406 0.47 7.78 5.59
CA LEU A 406 0.62 6.32 5.61
C LEU A 406 -0.23 5.68 6.70
N MET A 407 -0.40 6.36 7.84
CA MET A 407 -1.27 5.89 8.92
C MET A 407 -2.73 5.90 8.50
N ALA A 408 -3.18 6.93 7.78
CA ALA A 408 -4.52 6.97 7.20
C ALA A 408 -4.76 5.79 6.23
N LEU A 409 -3.82 5.52 5.32
CA LEU A 409 -3.91 4.41 4.37
C LEU A 409 -3.87 3.03 5.04
N ALA A 410 -3.03 2.87 6.07
CA ALA A 410 -3.01 1.65 6.87
C ALA A 410 -4.36 1.45 7.57
N GLY A 411 -4.91 2.50 8.17
CA GLY A 411 -6.22 2.48 8.82
C GLY A 411 -7.38 2.19 7.86
N GLU A 412 -7.35 2.69 6.62
CA GLU A 412 -8.34 2.35 5.59
C GLU A 412 -8.35 0.85 5.27
N LEU A 413 -7.17 0.24 5.11
CA LEU A 413 -7.05 -1.20 4.87
C LEU A 413 -7.59 -2.02 6.05
N GLU A 414 -7.46 -1.50 7.27
CA GLU A 414 -8.04 -2.11 8.47
C GLU A 414 -9.55 -1.92 8.56
N ARG A 415 -10.11 -0.75 8.21
CA ARG A 415 -11.57 -0.57 8.16
C ARG A 415 -12.23 -1.49 7.15
N GLU A 416 -11.60 -1.75 6.01
CA GLU A 416 -12.06 -2.78 5.07
C GLU A 416 -12.13 -4.18 5.69
N ARG A 417 -11.30 -4.45 6.70
CA ARG A 417 -11.35 -5.70 7.46
C ARG A 417 -12.56 -5.75 8.39
N ASP A 418 -12.76 -4.71 9.20
CA ASP A 418 -13.72 -4.74 10.31
C ASP A 418 -15.18 -4.72 9.82
N HIS A 419 -15.47 -3.99 8.73
CA HIS A 419 -16.79 -4.01 8.07
C HIS A 419 -17.26 -5.40 7.60
N ALA A 420 -16.33 -6.36 7.45
CA ALA A 420 -16.68 -7.73 7.10
C ALA A 420 -17.02 -8.61 8.33
N LEU A 421 -16.51 -8.27 9.52
CA LEU A 421 -16.69 -9.04 10.76
C LEU A 421 -18.05 -8.74 11.43
N ASP A 422 -18.53 -7.50 11.35
CA ASP A 422 -19.80 -7.06 11.97
C ASP A 422 -21.06 -7.45 11.18
N ARG A 423 -20.97 -8.23 10.10
CA ARG A 423 -22.15 -8.87 9.47
C ARG A 423 -22.67 -10.09 10.23
N ARG A 424 -22.78 -9.97 11.55
CA ARG A 424 -23.72 -10.74 12.37
C ARG A 424 -24.51 -9.77 13.25
N SER A 425 -25.76 -9.58 12.84
CA SER A 425 -26.88 -8.92 13.55
C SER A 425 -27.05 -7.42 13.34
N GLY A 426 -27.98 -7.07 12.44
CA GLY A 426 -29.07 -6.09 12.65
C GLY A 426 -28.76 -4.63 13.02
N ASP A 427 -29.07 -3.74 12.07
CA ASP A 427 -29.40 -2.30 12.17
C ASP A 427 -28.44 -1.31 12.85
N GLY A 428 -28.30 -0.16 12.16
CA GLY A 428 -28.10 1.14 12.80
C GLY A 428 -26.88 1.89 12.31
N ASP A 429 -27.13 2.94 11.50
CA ASP A 429 -26.20 4.00 11.15
C ASP A 429 -25.37 4.49 12.35
N GLU A 430 -24.07 4.68 12.14
CA GLU A 430 -23.28 5.80 12.68
C GLU A 430 -21.87 5.77 12.06
N ASP A 431 -21.59 6.69 11.13
CA ASP A 431 -20.24 6.95 10.60
C ASP A 431 -19.93 8.45 10.75
N PRO A 432 -18.88 8.84 11.51
CA PRO A 432 -18.26 10.14 11.38
C PRO A 432 -16.99 10.02 10.53
N GLY A 433 -17.16 10.15 9.22
CA GLY A 433 -16.07 10.37 8.26
C GLY A 433 -15.40 11.73 8.45
N LEU A 434 -14.07 11.72 8.54
CA LEU A 434 -13.23 12.91 8.50
C LEU A 434 -12.03 12.69 7.55
N GLU A 435 -11.93 13.59 6.57
CA GLU A 435 -10.70 14.03 5.85
C GLU A 435 -10.32 13.48 4.45
N ASP A 436 -11.28 13.08 3.60
CA ASP A 436 -10.95 12.73 2.19
C ASP A 436 -10.56 13.94 1.30
N GLY A 437 -11.05 15.14 1.61
CA GLY A 437 -10.74 16.35 0.83
C GLY A 437 -9.27 16.81 0.92
N LEU A 438 -8.49 16.27 1.85
CA LEU A 438 -7.09 16.67 2.09
C LEU A 438 -6.06 15.85 1.29
N LEU A 439 -6.46 14.69 0.75
CA LEU A 439 -5.63 13.79 -0.07
C LEU A 439 -5.50 14.25 -1.54
N GLU A 440 -6.55 14.84 -2.11
CA GLU A 440 -6.57 15.24 -3.53
C GLU A 440 -5.73 16.48 -3.86
N ALA A 441 -5.43 17.31 -2.86
CA ALA A 441 -4.50 18.44 -2.98
C ALA A 441 -3.02 17.99 -2.89
N ALA A 442 -2.75 16.83 -2.28
CA ALA A 442 -1.39 16.36 -2.00
C ALA A 442 -0.60 15.92 -3.24
N ASN A 443 -1.28 15.50 -4.31
CA ASN A 443 -0.62 14.95 -5.51
C ASN A 443 -0.41 15.97 -6.64
N ARG A 444 -0.94 17.19 -6.53
CA ARG A 444 -1.01 18.13 -7.67
C ARG A 444 0.13 19.15 -7.72
N GLU A 445 0.84 19.38 -6.62
CA GLU A 445 1.84 20.46 -6.52
C GLU A 445 3.30 20.01 -6.80
N GLU A 446 3.55 18.74 -7.12
CA GLU A 446 4.91 18.17 -7.23
C GLU A 446 5.66 18.52 -8.54
N LYS A 447 5.23 19.54 -9.29
CA LYS A 447 5.88 19.99 -10.53
C LYS A 447 6.03 21.50 -10.61
N ALA A 448 6.79 22.12 -9.71
CA ALA A 448 7.42 23.41 -10.00
C ALA A 448 8.60 23.71 -9.07
N SER A 449 9.68 24.18 -9.70
CA SER A 449 10.82 24.91 -9.13
C SER A 449 12.04 24.08 -8.69
N ASP A 450 12.78 23.61 -9.69
CA ASP A 450 14.24 23.57 -9.60
C ASP A 450 14.79 24.77 -10.38
N GLU A 451 15.29 25.79 -9.67
CA GLU A 451 16.48 26.54 -10.09
C GLU A 451 17.00 27.52 -8.98
N ALA A 452 18.34 27.54 -8.87
CA ALA A 452 19.23 28.54 -8.28
C ALA A 452 19.32 28.74 -6.74
N GLY A 453 20.35 28.11 -6.14
CA GLY A 453 20.96 28.47 -4.85
C GLY A 453 22.29 27.74 -4.64
N GLU A 454 23.26 28.36 -3.97
CA GLU A 454 24.60 27.78 -3.69
C GLU A 454 24.58 26.61 -2.68
N PHE A 455 23.43 26.32 -2.04
CA PHE A 455 23.29 25.24 -1.07
C PHE A 455 22.35 24.14 -1.56
N THR A 456 22.80 22.90 -1.43
CA THR A 456 22.02 21.69 -1.70
C THR A 456 21.37 21.20 -0.41
N TRP A 457 20.19 20.59 -0.50
CA TRP A 457 19.54 19.93 0.63
C TRP A 457 20.45 18.83 1.17
N GLN A 458 20.58 18.71 2.50
CA GLN A 458 21.46 17.73 3.14
C GLN A 458 20.81 17.13 4.39
N ALA A 459 20.72 15.81 4.48
CA ALA A 459 20.41 15.11 5.72
C ALA A 459 21.59 15.25 6.71
N VAL A 460 21.30 15.61 7.95
CA VAL A 460 22.32 15.87 8.98
C VAL A 460 22.32 14.77 10.04
N ALA A 461 21.15 14.37 10.54
CA ALA A 461 21.02 13.26 11.49
C ALA A 461 19.62 12.64 11.40
N SER A 462 19.54 11.35 11.69
CA SER A 462 18.27 10.65 11.89
C SER A 462 18.46 9.52 12.89
N ASP A 463 17.58 9.41 13.87
CA ASP A 463 17.45 8.25 14.76
C ASP A 463 16.11 7.57 14.52
N ALA A 464 15.99 6.27 14.82
CA ALA A 464 14.74 5.53 14.78
C ALA A 464 14.25 5.19 16.19
N THR A 465 12.94 5.21 16.37
CA THR A 465 12.26 4.69 17.56
C THR A 465 11.06 3.85 17.13
N PHE A 466 10.90 2.67 17.73
CA PHE A 466 9.69 1.89 17.54
C PHE A 466 8.54 2.61 18.26
N ASP A 467 7.46 2.90 17.53
CA ASP A 467 6.32 3.64 18.07
C ASP A 467 5.21 2.68 18.50
N ARG A 468 4.67 1.91 17.54
CA ARG A 468 3.56 0.99 17.76
C ARG A 468 3.49 -0.10 16.68
N VAL A 469 2.75 -1.17 16.98
CA VAL A 469 2.18 -2.08 15.99
C VAL A 469 0.73 -1.68 15.77
N VAL A 470 0.34 -1.45 14.53
CA VAL A 470 -1.07 -1.30 14.14
C VAL A 470 -1.58 -2.65 13.67
N TYR A 471 -2.58 -3.17 14.37
CA TYR A 471 -3.27 -4.42 14.04
C TYR A 471 -4.70 -4.40 14.62
N ASP A 472 -5.66 -4.93 13.88
CA ASP A 472 -7.04 -5.02 14.33
C ASP A 472 -7.70 -3.67 14.67
N GLY A 473 -7.34 -2.58 13.96
CA GLY A 473 -7.84 -1.23 14.28
C GLY A 473 -7.32 -0.71 15.63
N THR A 474 -6.39 -1.45 16.24
CA THR A 474 -5.88 -1.23 17.59
C THR A 474 -4.38 -1.00 17.54
N ASP A 475 -3.95 0.01 18.29
CA ASP A 475 -2.54 0.32 18.47
C ASP A 475 -1.96 -0.45 19.66
N PHE A 476 -0.92 -1.23 19.40
CA PHE A 476 -0.22 -2.00 20.42
C PHE A 476 1.21 -1.50 20.61
N GLY A 477 1.62 -1.35 21.87
CA GLY A 477 2.96 -0.94 22.25
C GLY A 477 3.06 0.53 22.65
N THR A 478 4.23 0.89 23.16
CA THR A 478 4.62 2.27 23.50
C THR A 478 6.05 2.51 23.04
N PHE A 479 6.40 3.78 22.78
CA PHE A 479 7.74 4.23 22.36
C PHE A 479 8.87 3.39 22.97
N ALA A 480 9.65 2.74 22.11
CA ALA A 480 10.78 1.89 22.48
C ALA A 480 12.00 2.17 21.60
N GLU A 481 13.18 2.05 22.19
CA GLU A 481 14.44 2.16 21.45
C GLU A 481 14.65 0.91 20.57
N PRO A 482 15.18 1.06 19.34
CA PRO A 482 15.49 -0.08 18.49
C PRO A 482 16.50 -1.02 19.16
N GLY A 483 16.22 -2.32 19.13
CA GLY A 483 17.01 -3.36 19.77
C GLY A 483 16.68 -3.61 21.25
N SER A 484 15.75 -2.86 21.84
CA SER A 484 15.28 -3.09 23.22
C SER A 484 14.41 -4.36 23.34
N ASP A 485 14.33 -4.92 24.55
CA ASP A 485 13.42 -6.03 24.86
C ASP A 485 11.95 -5.71 24.56
N GLU A 486 11.58 -4.43 24.63
CA GLU A 486 10.23 -3.94 24.35
C GLU A 486 9.93 -3.99 22.85
N GLU A 487 10.90 -3.62 22.01
CA GLU A 487 10.79 -3.79 20.55
C GLU A 487 10.78 -5.29 20.17
N LEU A 488 11.63 -6.10 20.81
CA LEU A 488 11.70 -7.55 20.58
C LEU A 488 10.39 -8.26 20.96
N ASP A 489 9.69 -7.77 21.98
CA ASP A 489 8.34 -8.22 22.30
C ASP A 489 7.36 -7.95 21.14
N PHE A 490 7.60 -7.09 20.16
CA PHE A 490 6.71 -7.00 18.98
C PHE A 490 7.29 -7.65 17.73
N ILE A 491 8.61 -7.59 17.55
CA ILE A 491 9.31 -8.21 16.42
C ILE A 491 9.27 -9.74 16.50
N GLY A 492 9.37 -10.32 17.70
CA GLY A 492 9.48 -11.75 17.95
C GLY A 492 8.17 -12.55 17.85
N LEU A 493 7.17 -12.06 17.09
CA LEU A 493 5.94 -12.82 16.86
C LEU A 493 6.24 -14.10 16.03
N PRO A 494 5.61 -15.25 16.29
CA PRO A 494 5.69 -16.36 15.35
C PRO A 494 5.17 -15.95 13.95
N GLY A 495 5.79 -16.46 12.88
CA GLY A 495 5.33 -16.21 11.50
C GLY A 495 4.02 -16.90 11.15
N ILE A 496 3.61 -17.89 11.94
CA ILE A 496 2.37 -18.66 11.78
C ILE A 496 1.52 -18.48 13.05
N LEU A 497 0.44 -17.71 12.94
CA LEU A 497 -0.53 -17.43 13.99
C LEU A 497 -1.91 -17.26 13.35
N GLU A 498 -2.95 -17.83 13.96
CA GLU A 498 -4.32 -17.46 13.58
C GLU A 498 -4.62 -16.01 14.01
N PRO A 499 -5.50 -15.28 13.29
CA PRO A 499 -5.75 -13.86 13.55
C PRO A 499 -6.11 -13.51 15.01
N GLU A 500 -6.91 -14.36 15.66
CA GLU A 500 -7.32 -14.21 17.07
C GLU A 500 -6.11 -14.33 18.02
N GLN A 501 -5.17 -15.23 17.72
CA GLN A 501 -3.95 -15.43 18.49
C GLN A 501 -3.01 -14.24 18.38
N VAL A 502 -2.97 -13.56 17.21
CA VAL A 502 -2.20 -12.33 17.03
C VAL A 502 -2.73 -11.25 17.98
N ALA A 503 -4.04 -11.00 18.00
CA ALA A 503 -4.64 -9.98 18.86
C ALA A 503 -4.42 -10.28 20.35
N GLU A 504 -4.64 -11.53 20.78
CA GLU A 504 -4.43 -11.95 22.17
C GLU A 504 -2.98 -11.77 22.60
N LEU A 505 -2.04 -12.18 21.75
CA LEU A 505 -0.63 -12.14 22.07
C LEU A 505 -0.09 -10.70 22.06
N LEU A 506 -0.57 -9.84 21.17
CA LEU A 506 -0.28 -8.39 21.20
C LEU A 506 -0.79 -7.73 22.49
N ARG A 507 -2.03 -8.02 22.91
CA ARG A 507 -2.57 -7.55 24.21
C ARG A 507 -1.73 -8.02 25.40
N HIS A 508 -1.36 -9.30 25.41
CA HIS A 508 -0.53 -9.86 26.48
C HIS A 508 0.85 -9.20 26.54
N ARG A 509 1.48 -8.93 25.39
CA ARG A 509 2.79 -8.27 25.32
C ARG A 509 2.72 -6.79 25.69
N GLN A 510 1.67 -6.07 25.31
CA GLN A 510 1.41 -4.69 25.77
C GLN A 510 1.24 -4.64 27.31
N ALA A 511 0.51 -5.57 27.91
CA ALA A 511 0.37 -5.65 29.36
C ALA A 511 1.71 -5.92 30.06
N ARG A 512 2.59 -6.72 29.45
CA ARG A 512 3.96 -6.96 29.95
C ARG A 512 4.82 -5.70 29.86
N GLN A 513 4.77 -4.97 28.75
CA GLN A 513 5.48 -3.70 28.58
C GLN A 513 5.03 -2.66 29.63
N ALA A 514 3.72 -2.52 29.84
CA ALA A 514 3.16 -1.62 30.85
C ALA A 514 3.65 -1.97 32.27
N ARG A 515 3.75 -3.27 32.61
CA ARG A 515 4.31 -3.73 33.89
C ARG A 515 5.78 -3.33 34.04
N ARG A 516 6.63 -3.63 33.04
CA ARG A 516 8.06 -3.26 33.05
C ARG A 516 8.28 -1.74 33.11
N ALA A 517 7.43 -0.95 32.44
CA ALA A 517 7.46 0.50 32.52
C ALA A 517 7.07 1.01 33.92
N SER A 518 6.09 0.37 34.57
CA SER A 518 5.69 0.70 35.95
C SER A 518 6.76 0.31 36.99
N GLU A 519 7.46 -0.81 36.78
CA GLU A 519 8.56 -1.27 37.62
C GLU A 519 9.77 -0.34 37.50
N ARG A 520 10.18 0.02 36.28
CA ARG A 520 11.24 1.03 36.05
C ARG A 520 10.89 2.39 36.65
N ARG A 521 9.62 2.83 36.56
CA ARG A 521 9.15 4.05 37.25
C ARG A 521 9.26 3.93 38.77
N ARG A 522 8.92 2.78 39.37
CA ARG A 522 9.09 2.56 40.81
C ARG A 522 10.56 2.60 41.23
N GLU A 523 11.45 1.95 40.48
CA GLU A 523 12.89 1.94 40.75
C GLU A 523 13.53 3.33 40.59
N THR A 524 13.09 4.13 39.61
CA THR A 524 13.55 5.54 39.46
C THR A 524 12.98 6.46 40.54
N THR A 525 11.78 6.19 41.06
CA THR A 525 11.19 6.97 42.16
C THR A 525 11.90 6.74 43.50
N GLU A 526 12.65 5.64 43.66
CA GLU A 526 13.47 5.38 44.86
C GLU A 526 14.83 6.10 44.85
N HIS A 527 15.26 6.71 43.73
CA HIS A 527 16.56 7.41 43.63
C HIS A 527 16.50 8.92 43.35
N GLU A 528 15.35 9.51 43.03
CA GLU A 528 15.23 10.97 42.89
C GLU A 528 13.97 11.52 43.56
N SER A 529 14.16 12.20 44.69
CA SER A 529 13.12 13.06 45.26
C SER A 529 13.01 14.36 44.45
N ALA A 530 11.77 14.71 44.09
CA ALA A 530 11.28 16.02 43.64
C ALA A 530 11.46 16.40 42.17
N ALA A 531 10.45 16.09 41.34
CA ALA A 531 9.60 17.08 40.67
C ALA A 531 8.52 16.33 39.85
N GLU A 532 7.25 16.72 40.00
CA GLU A 532 6.17 16.21 39.15
C GLU A 532 6.43 16.58 37.68
N PRO A 533 6.42 15.64 36.73
CA PRO A 533 6.53 15.99 35.31
C PRO A 533 5.23 16.65 34.83
N VAL A 534 5.29 17.94 34.55
CA VAL A 534 4.21 18.73 33.95
C VAL A 534 3.97 18.25 32.51
N ALA A 535 2.71 17.99 32.15
CA ALA A 535 2.29 17.34 30.92
C ALA A 535 2.60 18.14 29.63
N LEU A 536 3.13 17.41 28.62
CA LEU A 536 3.75 17.91 27.38
C LEU A 536 2.81 17.97 26.15
N TYR A 537 1.49 18.15 26.32
CA TYR A 537 0.52 17.98 25.21
C TYR A 537 -0.17 19.26 24.68
N ARG A 538 0.34 20.47 24.95
CA ARG A 538 -0.30 21.70 24.42
C ARG A 538 0.12 22.02 22.98
N THR A 539 -0.90 22.17 22.12
CA THR A 539 -0.85 22.29 20.67
C THR A 539 0.10 23.37 20.11
N LEU A 540 0.64 23.13 18.91
CA LEU A 540 1.45 24.12 18.16
C LEU A 540 0.77 25.49 18.01
N LYS A 541 -0.57 25.51 17.89
CA LYS A 541 -1.36 26.73 17.76
C LYS A 541 -1.30 27.57 19.04
N GLU A 542 -1.41 26.94 20.20
CA GLU A 542 -1.30 27.62 21.50
C GLU A 542 0.10 28.17 21.72
N GLN A 543 1.15 27.40 21.38
CA GLN A 543 2.51 27.88 21.52
C GLN A 543 2.84 29.03 20.55
N ARG A 544 2.36 28.99 19.32
CA ARG A 544 2.50 30.11 18.36
C ARG A 544 1.76 31.35 18.87
N SER A 545 0.56 31.18 19.40
CA SER A 545 -0.21 32.27 20.00
C SER A 545 0.53 32.88 21.18
N LEU A 546 1.04 32.05 22.09
CA LEU A 546 1.81 32.48 23.25
C LEU A 546 3.11 33.21 22.84
N LEU A 547 3.86 32.68 21.87
CA LEU A 547 5.06 33.33 21.35
C LEU A 547 4.72 34.70 20.75
N ASN A 548 3.66 34.80 19.94
CA ASN A 548 3.24 36.06 19.34
C ASN A 548 2.77 37.08 20.38
N SER A 549 2.09 36.64 21.44
CA SER A 549 1.72 37.49 22.57
C SER A 549 2.96 38.03 23.31
N LEU A 550 3.96 37.17 23.57
CA LEU A 550 5.21 37.57 24.22
C LEU A 550 6.05 38.50 23.34
N VAL A 551 6.10 38.28 22.03
CA VAL A 551 6.74 39.20 21.08
C VAL A 551 6.03 40.55 21.07
N GLY A 552 4.69 40.56 21.10
CA GLY A 552 3.92 41.80 21.20
C GLY A 552 4.17 42.57 22.50
N LEU A 553 4.33 41.86 23.62
CA LEU A 553 4.72 42.46 24.90
C LEU A 553 6.15 43.03 24.83
N TRP A 554 7.10 42.27 24.31
CA TRP A 554 8.48 42.70 24.15
C TRP A 554 8.59 43.94 23.24
N ALA A 555 7.97 43.91 22.07
CA ALA A 555 7.94 45.00 21.10
C ALA A 555 7.35 46.30 21.68
N ARG A 556 6.29 46.20 22.50
CA ARG A 556 5.74 47.36 23.20
C ARG A 556 6.69 47.94 24.24
N HIS A 557 7.48 47.10 24.90
CA HIS A 557 8.44 47.53 25.91
C HIS A 557 9.75 48.07 25.33
N THR A 558 10.22 47.55 24.19
CA THR A 558 11.50 47.96 23.57
C THR A 558 11.34 48.95 22.43
N GLY A 559 10.13 49.10 21.87
CA GLY A 559 9.88 49.89 20.67
C GLY A 559 10.35 49.23 19.37
N GLU A 560 10.82 47.99 19.43
CA GLU A 560 11.28 47.24 18.25
C GLU A 560 10.10 46.69 17.43
N PRO A 561 10.15 46.74 16.09
CA PRO A 561 9.15 46.09 15.25
C PRO A 561 9.10 44.58 15.47
N HIS A 562 7.90 43.99 15.42
CA HIS A 562 7.70 42.54 15.60
C HIS A 562 8.58 41.70 14.67
N SER A 563 8.79 42.15 13.43
CA SER A 563 9.64 41.47 12.44
C SER A 563 11.11 41.39 12.87
N GLN A 564 11.64 42.42 13.52
CA GLN A 564 13.01 42.43 14.04
C GLN A 564 13.15 41.50 15.24
N VAL A 565 12.17 41.49 16.16
CA VAL A 565 12.16 40.57 17.30
C VAL A 565 12.14 39.11 16.82
N HIS A 566 11.29 38.77 15.85
CA HIS A 566 11.29 37.43 15.27
C HIS A 566 12.58 37.09 14.51
N ALA A 567 13.20 38.05 13.81
CA ALA A 567 14.49 37.84 13.16
C ALA A 567 15.61 37.60 14.18
N GLU A 568 15.61 38.34 15.29
CA GLU A 568 16.58 38.17 16.36
C GLU A 568 16.40 36.83 17.08
N LEU A 569 15.16 36.43 17.39
CA LEU A 569 14.87 35.13 17.97
C LEU A 569 15.31 33.99 17.07
N ARG A 570 15.18 34.13 15.74
CA ARG A 570 15.72 33.16 14.78
C ARG A 570 17.25 33.15 14.76
N ARG A 571 17.89 34.33 14.82
CA ARG A 571 19.35 34.43 14.88
C ARG A 571 19.94 33.80 16.15
N VAL A 572 19.25 33.93 17.28
CA VAL A 572 19.75 33.48 18.59
C VAL A 572 19.35 32.03 18.89
N CYS A 573 18.10 31.65 18.64
CA CYS A 573 17.61 30.28 18.91
C CYS A 573 17.77 29.33 17.72
N GLY A 574 18.10 29.84 16.53
CA GLY A 574 18.11 29.06 15.29
C GLY A 574 16.69 28.73 14.78
N GLY A 575 16.65 28.06 13.62
CA GLY A 575 15.43 27.52 13.02
C GLY A 575 14.59 28.52 12.18
N PRO A 576 13.52 28.02 11.54
CA PRO A 576 12.77 28.72 10.49
C PRO A 576 11.79 29.77 11.06
N PRO A 577 11.05 30.51 10.20
CA PRO A 577 9.93 31.35 10.62
C PRO A 577 8.92 30.61 11.52
N VAL A 578 8.21 31.34 12.37
CA VAL A 578 7.28 30.78 13.39
C VAL A 578 6.23 29.83 12.80
N ALA A 579 5.78 30.08 11.57
CA ALA A 579 4.81 29.24 10.87
C ALA A 579 5.34 27.82 10.57
N GLN A 580 6.65 27.64 10.53
CA GLN A 580 7.35 26.40 10.21
C GLN A 580 8.21 25.90 11.39
N ALA A 581 8.15 26.56 12.55
CA ALA A 581 8.94 26.16 13.73
C ALA A 581 8.25 25.00 14.47
N THR A 582 9.06 24.07 14.96
CA THR A 582 8.62 22.93 15.79
C THR A 582 8.30 23.33 17.22
N VAL A 583 7.66 22.45 17.99
CA VAL A 583 7.31 22.67 19.40
C VAL A 583 8.55 23.06 20.22
N THR A 584 9.65 22.29 20.09
CA THR A 584 10.91 22.54 20.81
C THR A 584 11.51 23.91 20.45
N GLN A 585 11.49 24.29 19.18
CA GLN A 585 12.01 25.59 18.74
C GLN A 585 11.13 26.75 19.22
N LEU A 586 9.80 26.57 19.25
CA LEU A 586 8.88 27.55 19.80
C LEU A 586 9.07 27.70 21.31
N GLN A 587 9.26 26.61 22.04
CA GLN A 587 9.56 26.62 23.47
C GLN A 587 10.86 27.37 23.76
N SER A 588 11.96 27.05 23.07
CA SER A 588 13.25 27.75 23.23
C SER A 588 13.13 29.26 23.01
N ARG A 589 12.33 29.69 22.02
CA ARG A 589 12.06 31.11 21.75
C ARG A 589 11.20 31.75 22.86
N ILE A 590 10.18 31.05 23.33
CA ILE A 590 9.31 31.48 24.44
C ILE A 590 10.10 31.65 25.73
N GLU A 591 10.96 30.69 26.06
CA GLU A 591 11.81 30.73 27.25
C GLU A 591 12.81 31.87 27.20
N LEU A 592 13.45 32.10 26.04
CA LEU A 592 14.35 33.23 25.86
C LEU A 592 13.63 34.56 26.07
N LEU A 593 12.44 34.75 25.50
CA LEU A 593 11.64 35.96 25.71
C LEU A 593 11.19 36.11 27.17
N ARG A 594 10.74 35.03 27.81
CA ARG A 594 10.36 35.06 29.24
C ARG A 594 11.54 35.46 30.11
N LYS A 595 12.72 34.90 29.86
CA LYS A 595 13.95 35.24 30.58
C LYS A 595 14.31 36.71 30.38
N ARG A 596 14.22 37.21 29.14
CA ARG A 596 14.47 38.62 28.81
C ARG A 596 13.47 39.57 29.50
N LEU A 597 12.18 39.23 29.50
CA LEU A 597 11.12 39.98 30.17
C LEU A 597 11.25 39.96 31.71
N ALA A 598 11.73 38.85 32.29
CA ALA A 598 11.95 38.73 33.73
C ALA A 598 13.24 39.40 34.21
N SER A 599 14.23 39.55 33.34
CA SER A 599 15.53 40.16 33.66
C SER A 599 15.57 41.69 33.58
N ARG A 600 14.42 42.36 33.46
CA ARG A 600 14.33 43.81 33.28
C ARG A 600 13.27 44.47 34.13
#